data_AF-A0AAP2DVJ9-F1
#
_entry.id   AF-A0AAP2DVJ9-F1
#
_cell.length_a   1.000
_cell.length_b   1.000
_cell.length_c   1.000
_cell.angle_alpha   90.00
_cell.angle_beta   90.00
_cell.angle_gamma   90.00
#
_symmetry.space_group_name_H-M   'P 1'
#
loop_
_entity.id
_entity.type
_entity.pdbx_description
1 polymer ?
#
loop_
_entity_poly.entity_id
_entity_poly.type
_entity_poly.pdbx_seq_one_letter_code
_entity_poly.pdbx_strand_id
1 'polypeptide(L)'
;MTKQFLLALVLMACIHHAHTQSLNDELIQLGKFYKSFHFANAPSSEAAQLDGIKHPELQTVKKFIAEATRQNNKIAATPFLTRPDSLTLKHLFTIRSINWNLHNAEAKDNAEVIDSLNKFPASTYEQLAAYYGMLFTSVGNKNRPLNMSDANFTLNTYGLKDDTEKGILFLEGMDTFGMMIWGFMNVVKPPNFDRAMGVIEDYPMFNNQPYYQFQDLNFPDFKLTIDKRRAKESFKKYQLNKYLNTLLYHSYCLGQKKKTKKEQQQVMLGSIISTSLIINIRIIRMSSETYFKRESIKQESVNS
;
A
#
# COMPACT_ATOMS: atom_id res chain seq x y z
N MET A 1 11.89 -31.77 -42.78
CA MET A 1 10.80 -31.31 -41.89
C MET A 1 9.48 -31.55 -42.62
N THR A 2 8.59 -32.42 -42.10
CA THR A 2 7.36 -32.79 -42.81
C THR A 2 6.29 -31.68 -42.72
N LYS A 3 5.42 -31.55 -43.73
CA LYS A 3 4.32 -30.54 -43.74
C LYS A 3 3.44 -30.59 -42.48
N GLN A 4 3.24 -31.78 -41.91
CA GLN A 4 2.51 -32.00 -40.66
C GLN A 4 3.19 -31.33 -39.45
N PHE A 5 4.52 -31.33 -39.39
CA PHE A 5 5.27 -30.67 -38.32
C PHE A 5 5.17 -29.14 -38.41
N LEU A 6 5.23 -28.58 -39.62
CA LEU A 6 5.03 -27.14 -39.83
C LEU A 6 3.61 -26.70 -39.43
N LEU A 7 2.59 -27.48 -39.79
CA LEU A 7 1.21 -27.21 -39.42
C LEU A 7 1.00 -27.26 -37.90
N ALA A 8 1.61 -28.23 -37.21
CA ALA A 8 1.54 -28.33 -35.76
C ALA A 8 2.21 -27.12 -35.06
N LEU A 9 3.36 -26.65 -35.57
CA LEU A 9 4.02 -25.44 -35.06
C LEU A 9 3.16 -24.18 -35.23
N VAL A 10 2.52 -24.00 -36.40
CA VAL A 10 1.63 -22.86 -36.65
C VAL A 10 0.41 -22.92 -35.72
N LEU A 11 -0.21 -24.10 -35.55
CA LEU A 11 -1.35 -24.27 -34.63
C LEU A 11 -0.96 -23.98 -33.19
N MET A 12 0.19 -24.46 -32.72
CA MET A 12 0.68 -24.16 -31.37
C MET A 12 0.93 -22.65 -31.19
N ALA A 13 1.49 -21.97 -32.20
CA ALA A 13 1.69 -20.53 -32.16
C ALA A 13 0.35 -19.76 -32.11
N CYS A 14 -0.66 -20.19 -32.88
CA CYS A 14 -1.99 -19.58 -32.86
C CYS A 14 -2.70 -19.78 -31.53
N ILE A 15 -2.63 -20.98 -30.94
CA ILE A 15 -3.21 -21.29 -29.63
C ILE A 15 -2.53 -20.45 -28.54
N HIS A 16 -1.19 -20.37 -28.57
CA HIS A 16 -0.45 -19.55 -27.62
C HIS A 16 -0.82 -18.07 -27.74
N HIS A 17 -0.89 -17.54 -28.96
CA HIS A 17 -1.27 -16.15 -29.20
C HIS A 17 -2.69 -15.85 -28.71
N ALA A 18 -3.67 -16.71 -29.02
CA ALA A 18 -5.05 -16.55 -28.55
C ALA A 18 -5.15 -16.60 -27.02
N HIS A 19 -4.38 -17.49 -26.39
CA HIS A 19 -4.30 -17.59 -24.93
C HIS A 19 -3.73 -16.31 -24.30
N THR A 20 -2.60 -15.81 -24.81
CA THR A 20 -2.00 -14.55 -24.34
C THR A 20 -2.91 -13.35 -24.55
N GLN A 21 -3.60 -13.27 -25.68
CA GLN A 21 -4.57 -12.20 -25.95
C GLN A 21 -5.71 -12.22 -24.94
N SER A 22 -6.30 -13.40 -24.71
CA SER A 22 -7.37 -13.58 -23.71
C SER A 22 -6.93 -13.18 -22.31
N LEU A 23 -5.70 -13.53 -21.90
CA LEU A 23 -5.13 -13.13 -20.62
C LEU A 23 -5.02 -11.60 -20.51
N ASN A 24 -4.47 -10.94 -21.54
CA ASN A 24 -4.28 -9.50 -21.55
C ASN A 24 -5.62 -8.75 -21.50
N ASP A 25 -6.61 -9.19 -22.28
CA ASP A 25 -7.94 -8.59 -22.28
C ASP A 25 -8.62 -8.67 -20.91
N GLU A 26 -8.50 -9.82 -20.23
CA GLU A 26 -9.05 -10.00 -18.89
C GLU A 26 -8.27 -9.21 -17.82
N LEU A 27 -6.95 -9.05 -17.95
CA LEU A 27 -6.16 -8.15 -17.09
C LEU A 27 -6.59 -6.69 -17.23
N ILE A 28 -6.89 -6.25 -18.46
CA ILE A 28 -7.41 -4.90 -18.73
C ILE A 28 -8.80 -4.73 -18.12
N GLN A 29 -9.68 -5.73 -18.24
CA GLN A 29 -11.00 -5.71 -17.61
C GLN A 29 -10.88 -5.60 -16.08
N LEU A 30 -10.02 -6.41 -15.44
CA LEU A 30 -9.76 -6.31 -14.00
C LEU A 30 -9.16 -4.96 -13.61
N GLY A 31 -8.26 -4.38 -14.41
CA GLY A 31 -7.69 -3.05 -14.21
C GLY A 31 -8.75 -1.95 -14.25
N LYS A 32 -9.70 -2.02 -15.18
CA LYS A 32 -10.83 -1.09 -15.29
C LYS A 32 -11.79 -1.24 -14.11
N PHE A 33 -12.14 -2.47 -13.75
CA PHE A 33 -12.97 -2.75 -12.58
C PHE A 33 -12.32 -2.23 -11.29
N TYR A 34 -11.01 -2.49 -11.11
CA TYR A 34 -10.28 -2.01 -9.95
C TYR A 34 -10.18 -0.47 -9.88
N LYS A 35 -10.42 0.28 -10.97
CA LYS A 35 -10.45 1.74 -10.93
C LYS A 35 -11.52 2.29 -9.98
N SER A 36 -12.67 1.62 -9.89
CA SER A 36 -13.79 2.01 -9.01
C SER A 36 -13.44 1.92 -7.52
N PHE A 37 -12.34 1.24 -7.17
CA PHE A 37 -11.82 1.06 -5.82
C PHE A 37 -11.48 2.35 -5.07
N HIS A 38 -11.02 3.40 -5.77
CA HIS A 38 -10.48 4.61 -5.14
C HIS A 38 -11.54 5.42 -4.37
N PHE A 39 -12.82 5.19 -4.63
CA PHE A 39 -13.90 5.90 -3.96
C PHE A 39 -14.50 5.06 -2.84
N ALA A 40 -14.70 5.69 -1.67
CA ALA A 40 -15.28 5.06 -0.49
C ALA A 40 -16.71 4.53 -0.73
N ASN A 41 -17.44 5.07 -1.71
CA ASN A 41 -18.87 4.80 -1.93
C ASN A 41 -19.19 4.12 -3.28
N ALA A 42 -18.25 3.39 -3.88
CA ALA A 42 -18.52 2.72 -5.17
C ALA A 42 -19.70 1.71 -5.03
N PRO A 43 -20.71 1.77 -5.91
CA PRO A 43 -21.91 0.94 -5.82
C PRO A 43 -21.61 -0.54 -6.06
N SER A 44 -22.33 -1.40 -5.34
CA SER A 44 -22.20 -2.87 -5.36
C SER A 44 -22.55 -3.55 -6.70
N SER A 45 -23.02 -2.79 -7.71
CA SER A 45 -23.53 -3.33 -8.98
C SER A 45 -22.45 -3.79 -9.95
N GLU A 46 -21.17 -3.61 -9.64
CA GLU A 46 -20.08 -3.97 -10.56
C GLU A 46 -19.69 -5.46 -10.47
N ALA A 47 -20.21 -6.23 -9.50
CA ALA A 47 -19.87 -7.65 -9.30
C ALA A 47 -20.04 -8.51 -10.57
N ALA A 48 -21.05 -8.20 -11.41
CA ALA A 48 -21.29 -8.90 -12.68
C ALA A 48 -20.14 -8.78 -13.70
N GLN A 49 -19.31 -7.73 -13.62
CA GLN A 49 -18.15 -7.56 -14.51
C GLN A 49 -17.06 -8.60 -14.22
N LEU A 50 -17.01 -9.14 -13.00
CA LEU A 50 -16.04 -10.16 -12.64
C LEU A 50 -16.41 -11.55 -13.18
N ASP A 51 -17.68 -11.82 -13.47
CA ASP A 51 -18.13 -13.11 -14.01
C ASP A 51 -17.56 -13.41 -15.41
N GLY A 52 -17.21 -12.36 -16.15
CA GLY A 52 -16.54 -12.46 -17.45
C GLY A 52 -15.09 -12.95 -17.39
N ILE A 53 -14.44 -12.86 -16.22
CA ILE A 53 -13.04 -13.27 -16.02
C ILE A 53 -12.97 -14.79 -15.83
N LYS A 54 -12.54 -15.49 -16.88
CA LYS A 54 -12.53 -16.96 -16.98
C LYS A 54 -11.12 -17.55 -17.12
N HIS A 55 -10.12 -16.72 -17.39
CA HIS A 55 -8.75 -17.19 -17.55
C HIS A 55 -8.28 -17.92 -16.28
N PRO A 56 -7.76 -19.17 -16.39
CA PRO A 56 -7.38 -19.96 -15.23
C PRO A 56 -6.32 -19.29 -14.34
N GLU A 57 -5.34 -18.61 -14.96
CA GLU A 57 -4.27 -17.91 -14.23
C GLU A 57 -4.77 -16.71 -13.41
N LEU A 58 -5.95 -16.17 -13.73
CA LEU A 58 -6.48 -14.97 -13.08
C LEU A 58 -7.43 -15.27 -11.92
N GLN A 59 -7.67 -16.54 -11.56
CA GLN A 59 -8.68 -16.86 -10.55
C GLN A 59 -8.32 -16.36 -9.15
N THR A 60 -7.04 -16.44 -8.75
CA THR A 60 -6.56 -15.87 -7.48
C THR A 60 -6.63 -14.35 -7.50
N VAL A 61 -6.20 -13.74 -8.59
CA VAL A 61 -6.23 -12.28 -8.82
C VAL A 61 -7.67 -11.75 -8.75
N LYS A 62 -8.61 -12.42 -9.41
CA LYS A 62 -10.04 -12.12 -9.38
C LYS A 62 -10.58 -12.12 -7.96
N LYS A 63 -10.24 -13.14 -7.15
CA LYS A 63 -10.66 -13.22 -5.74
C LYS A 63 -10.11 -12.05 -4.92
N PHE A 64 -8.83 -11.72 -5.11
CA PHE A 64 -8.23 -10.56 -4.44
C PHE A 64 -8.96 -9.26 -4.80
N ILE A 65 -9.19 -9.00 -6.09
CA ILE A 65 -9.84 -7.77 -6.57
C ILE A 65 -11.31 -7.68 -6.12
N ALA A 66 -12.03 -8.80 -6.12
CA ALA A 66 -13.38 -8.89 -5.59
C ALA A 66 -13.43 -8.52 -4.11
N GLU A 67 -12.53 -9.08 -3.29
CA GLU A 67 -12.47 -8.76 -1.87
C GLU A 67 -12.02 -7.32 -1.63
N ALA A 68 -11.04 -6.83 -2.40
CA ALA A 68 -10.48 -5.49 -2.23
C ALA A 68 -11.53 -4.39 -2.47
N THR A 69 -12.44 -4.61 -3.41
CA THR A 69 -13.46 -3.63 -3.79
C THR A 69 -14.70 -3.67 -2.90
N ARG A 70 -14.90 -4.75 -2.14
CA ARG A 70 -16.04 -4.95 -1.24
C ARG A 70 -15.98 -4.02 -0.02
N GLN A 71 -17.14 -3.51 0.40
CA GLN A 71 -17.29 -2.79 1.68
C GLN A 71 -17.21 -3.76 2.87
N ASN A 72 -16.65 -3.32 4.00
CA ASN A 72 -16.44 -4.17 5.17
C ASN A 72 -15.73 -5.48 4.80
N ASN A 73 -14.68 -5.36 3.99
CA ASN A 73 -13.95 -6.49 3.49
C ASN A 73 -13.08 -7.15 4.58
N LYS A 74 -12.68 -8.37 4.28
CA LYS A 74 -11.82 -9.24 5.06
C LYS A 74 -10.46 -9.37 4.37
N ILE A 75 -10.03 -8.36 3.63
CA ILE A 75 -8.77 -8.43 2.87
C ILE A 75 -7.53 -8.41 3.79
N ALA A 76 -7.69 -8.03 5.04
CA ALA A 76 -6.66 -8.19 6.07
C ALA A 76 -6.69 -9.57 6.76
N ALA A 77 -7.42 -10.55 6.23
CA ALA A 77 -7.39 -11.93 6.74
C ALA A 77 -6.18 -12.71 6.21
N THR A 78 -5.79 -13.77 6.93
CA THR A 78 -4.61 -14.60 6.62
C THR A 78 -4.47 -14.98 5.14
N PRO A 79 -5.50 -15.45 4.42
CA PRO A 79 -5.33 -15.85 3.02
C PRO A 79 -4.79 -14.75 2.09
N PHE A 80 -5.06 -13.48 2.40
CA PHE A 80 -4.58 -12.33 1.64
C PHE A 80 -3.30 -11.74 2.24
N LEU A 81 -3.05 -11.93 3.53
CA LEU A 81 -1.77 -11.54 4.14
C LEU A 81 -0.64 -12.51 3.78
N THR A 82 -0.95 -13.78 3.55
CA THR A 82 0.00 -14.78 3.05
C THR A 82 0.59 -14.35 1.72
N ARG A 83 1.90 -14.58 1.58
CA ARG A 83 2.68 -14.26 0.40
C ARG A 83 2.06 -14.92 -0.85
N PRO A 84 1.59 -14.15 -1.83
CA PRO A 84 1.08 -14.71 -3.08
C PRO A 84 2.20 -15.33 -3.93
N ASP A 85 1.82 -16.20 -4.86
CA ASP A 85 2.74 -16.73 -5.87
C ASP A 85 3.21 -15.65 -6.86
N SER A 86 4.27 -15.95 -7.60
CA SER A 86 4.91 -14.99 -8.50
C SER A 86 4.02 -14.53 -9.66
N LEU A 87 3.11 -15.39 -10.16
CA LEU A 87 2.19 -15.00 -11.24
C LEU A 87 1.11 -14.07 -10.70
N THR A 88 0.53 -14.38 -9.55
CA THR A 88 -0.43 -13.51 -8.86
C THR A 88 0.18 -12.12 -8.60
N LEU A 89 1.44 -12.04 -8.12
CA LEU A 89 2.15 -10.77 -7.93
C LEU A 89 2.30 -9.98 -9.23
N LYS A 90 2.76 -10.63 -10.30
CA LYS A 90 2.92 -10.00 -11.61
C LYS A 90 1.60 -9.45 -12.14
N HIS A 91 0.53 -10.21 -12.04
CA HIS A 91 -0.79 -9.81 -12.53
C HIS A 91 -1.39 -8.67 -11.73
N LEU A 92 -1.29 -8.68 -10.40
CA LEU A 92 -1.76 -7.57 -9.56
C LEU A 92 -0.95 -6.29 -9.79
N PHE A 93 0.37 -6.41 -9.99
CA PHE A 93 1.20 -5.28 -10.40
C PHE A 93 0.77 -4.68 -11.75
N THR A 94 0.41 -5.56 -12.70
CA THR A 94 -0.10 -5.16 -14.02
C THR A 94 -1.43 -4.43 -13.89
N ILE A 95 -2.38 -4.98 -13.11
CA ILE A 95 -3.69 -4.36 -12.82
C ILE A 95 -3.53 -2.98 -12.17
N ARG A 96 -2.63 -2.84 -11.18
CA ARG A 96 -2.31 -1.55 -10.57
C ARG A 96 -1.77 -0.54 -11.59
N SER A 97 -0.90 -1.00 -12.49
CA SER A 97 -0.31 -0.14 -13.51
C SER A 97 -1.33 0.32 -14.55
N ILE A 98 -2.25 -0.56 -14.96
CA ILE A 98 -3.39 -0.23 -15.80
C ILE A 98 -4.28 0.79 -15.08
N ASN A 99 -4.63 0.56 -13.82
CA ASN A 99 -5.40 1.51 -13.03
C ASN A 99 -4.74 2.89 -12.98
N TRP A 100 -3.43 2.96 -12.72
CA TRP A 100 -2.67 4.21 -12.79
C TRP A 100 -2.71 4.86 -14.18
N ASN A 101 -2.66 4.08 -15.25
CA ASN A 101 -2.77 4.59 -16.61
C ASN A 101 -4.16 5.20 -16.86
N LEU A 102 -5.23 4.58 -16.36
CA LEU A 102 -6.62 5.07 -16.48
C LEU A 102 -6.91 6.38 -15.73
N HIS A 103 -6.00 6.82 -14.86
CA HIS A 103 -6.02 8.12 -14.19
C HIS A 103 -5.06 9.16 -14.80
N ASN A 104 -4.36 8.81 -15.89
CA ASN A 104 -3.52 9.77 -16.60
C ASN A 104 -4.34 10.69 -17.52
N ALA A 105 -3.94 11.95 -17.62
CA ALA A 105 -4.47 12.84 -18.67
C ALA A 105 -4.00 12.36 -20.07
N GLU A 106 -2.76 11.89 -20.16
CA GLU A 106 -2.16 11.31 -21.37
C GLU A 106 -2.08 9.78 -21.21
N ALA A 107 -3.24 9.13 -21.12
CA ALA A 107 -3.30 7.68 -20.97
C ALA A 107 -2.86 6.99 -22.27
N LYS A 108 -1.95 6.01 -22.15
CA LYS A 108 -1.57 5.14 -23.28
C LYS A 108 -2.61 4.05 -23.49
N ASP A 109 -2.52 3.32 -24.60
CA ASP A 109 -3.26 2.07 -24.74
C ASP A 109 -2.82 1.08 -23.63
N ASN A 110 -3.77 0.33 -23.06
CA ASN A 110 -3.43 -0.58 -21.95
C ASN A 110 -2.67 -1.82 -22.43
N ALA A 111 -2.79 -2.22 -23.70
CA ALA A 111 -1.93 -3.24 -24.29
C ALA A 111 -0.47 -2.75 -24.31
N GLU A 112 -0.23 -1.47 -24.68
CA GLU A 112 1.12 -0.89 -24.61
C GLU A 112 1.69 -0.86 -23.18
N VAL A 113 0.83 -0.63 -22.18
CA VAL A 113 1.23 -0.71 -20.77
C VAL A 113 1.67 -2.14 -20.42
N ILE A 114 0.89 -3.15 -20.80
CA ILE A 114 1.23 -4.56 -20.55
C ILE A 114 2.54 -4.94 -21.27
N ASP A 115 2.69 -4.54 -22.53
CA ASP A 115 3.91 -4.82 -23.31
C ASP A 115 5.15 -4.18 -22.68
N SER A 116 5.01 -2.94 -22.21
CA SER A 116 6.09 -2.25 -21.50
C SER A 116 6.51 -3.00 -20.22
N LEU A 117 5.54 -3.51 -19.46
CA LEU A 117 5.82 -4.28 -18.24
C LEU A 117 6.45 -5.65 -18.54
N ASN A 118 6.07 -6.29 -19.65
CA ASN A 118 6.69 -7.54 -20.08
C ASN A 118 8.15 -7.32 -20.53
N LYS A 119 8.41 -6.20 -21.21
CA LYS A 119 9.76 -5.83 -21.67
C LYS A 119 10.67 -5.39 -20.52
N PHE A 120 10.12 -4.69 -19.54
CA PHE A 120 10.85 -4.15 -18.39
C PHE A 120 10.18 -4.57 -17.08
N PRO A 121 10.33 -5.84 -16.67
CA PRO A 121 9.63 -6.36 -15.51
C PRO A 121 10.08 -5.65 -14.23
N ALA A 122 9.12 -5.33 -13.37
CA ALA A 122 9.38 -4.87 -12.01
C ALA A 122 10.03 -5.99 -11.17
N SER A 123 10.83 -5.63 -10.18
CA SER A 123 11.41 -6.62 -9.26
C SER A 123 10.32 -7.26 -8.40
N THR A 124 10.58 -8.47 -7.87
CA THR A 124 9.64 -9.15 -6.97
C THR A 124 9.26 -8.29 -5.77
N TYR A 125 10.22 -7.55 -5.17
CA TYR A 125 9.94 -6.65 -4.04
C TYR A 125 9.07 -5.46 -4.44
N GLU A 126 9.24 -4.90 -5.64
CA GLU A 126 8.37 -3.85 -6.14
C GLU A 126 6.94 -4.36 -6.41
N GLN A 127 6.81 -5.59 -6.93
CA GLN A 127 5.50 -6.24 -7.11
C GLN A 127 4.83 -6.56 -5.76
N LEU A 128 5.60 -6.99 -4.76
CA LEU A 128 5.11 -7.28 -3.42
C LEU A 128 4.70 -6.01 -2.67
N ALA A 129 5.46 -4.91 -2.81
CA ALA A 129 5.09 -3.61 -2.27
C ALA A 129 3.79 -3.09 -2.90
N ALA A 130 3.63 -3.25 -4.22
CA ALA A 130 2.36 -2.94 -4.88
C ALA A 130 1.20 -3.79 -4.34
N TYR A 131 1.42 -5.09 -4.12
CA TYR A 131 0.43 -6.01 -3.56
C TYR A 131 -0.06 -5.57 -2.19
N TYR A 132 0.84 -5.41 -1.22
CA TYR A 132 0.46 -5.01 0.14
C TYR A 132 -0.05 -3.56 0.19
N GLY A 133 0.46 -2.67 -0.66
CA GLY A 133 -0.08 -1.32 -0.81
C GLY A 133 -1.54 -1.32 -1.28
N MET A 134 -1.89 -2.17 -2.27
CA MET A 134 -3.29 -2.37 -2.69
C MET A 134 -4.15 -2.94 -1.56
N LEU A 135 -3.64 -3.95 -0.84
CA LEU A 135 -4.32 -4.59 0.28
C LEU A 135 -4.65 -3.59 1.39
N PHE A 136 -3.67 -2.84 1.89
CA PHE A 136 -3.91 -1.92 3.01
C PHE A 136 -4.69 -0.68 2.59
N THR A 137 -4.50 -0.17 1.37
CA THR A 137 -5.37 0.88 0.84
C THR A 137 -6.84 0.44 0.84
N SER A 138 -7.10 -0.85 0.58
CA SER A 138 -8.45 -1.43 0.60
C SER A 138 -9.02 -1.42 2.00
N VAL A 139 -8.24 -1.90 2.98
CA VAL A 139 -8.60 -1.85 4.40
C VAL A 139 -9.03 -0.45 4.79
N GLY A 140 -8.23 0.57 4.47
CA GLY A 140 -8.53 1.94 4.88
C GLY A 140 -9.69 2.61 4.13
N ASN A 141 -9.95 2.21 2.89
CA ASN A 141 -11.03 2.79 2.10
C ASN A 141 -12.39 2.12 2.33
N LYS A 142 -12.41 0.83 2.67
CA LYS A 142 -13.63 0.01 2.70
C LYS A 142 -14.07 -0.41 4.10
N ASN A 143 -13.20 -0.31 5.10
CA ASN A 143 -13.54 -0.61 6.50
C ASN A 143 -13.59 0.70 7.27
N ARG A 144 -14.74 1.38 7.22
CA ARG A 144 -14.97 2.69 7.85
C ARG A 144 -16.22 2.63 8.75
N PRO A 145 -16.10 2.90 10.07
CA PRO A 145 -14.86 3.20 10.79
C PRO A 145 -13.87 2.02 10.75
N LEU A 146 -12.57 2.33 10.74
CA LEU A 146 -11.54 1.30 10.86
C LEU A 146 -11.55 0.81 12.30
N ASN A 147 -11.58 -0.51 12.50
CA ASN A 147 -11.27 -1.11 13.79
C ASN A 147 -10.45 -2.37 13.54
N MET A 148 -9.20 -2.35 13.99
CA MET A 148 -8.27 -3.47 13.92
C MET A 148 -7.60 -3.76 15.27
N SER A 149 -8.18 -3.27 16.38
CA SER A 149 -7.60 -3.43 17.71
C SER A 149 -7.46 -4.90 18.14
N ASP A 150 -8.35 -5.78 17.66
CA ASP A 150 -8.29 -7.23 17.87
C ASP A 150 -7.34 -7.95 16.89
N ALA A 151 -6.84 -7.27 15.86
CA ALA A 151 -5.97 -7.89 14.87
C ALA A 151 -4.52 -7.91 15.33
N ASN A 152 -3.87 -9.06 15.11
CA ASN A 152 -2.44 -9.22 15.30
C ASN A 152 -1.80 -9.85 14.06
N PHE A 153 -0.93 -9.11 13.39
CA PHE A 153 -0.23 -9.58 12.22
C PHE A 153 1.04 -10.34 12.60
N THR A 154 0.98 -11.66 12.51
CA THR A 154 2.11 -12.54 12.84
C THR A 154 2.92 -12.83 11.57
N LEU A 155 3.90 -11.97 11.26
CA LEU A 155 4.56 -11.93 9.95
C LEU A 155 5.24 -13.25 9.56
N ASN A 156 5.77 -13.98 10.54
CA ASN A 156 6.44 -15.27 10.32
C ASN A 156 5.48 -16.39 9.86
N THR A 157 4.15 -16.18 9.97
CA THR A 157 3.14 -17.18 9.54
C THR A 157 2.68 -16.98 8.10
N TYR A 158 3.06 -15.87 7.46
CA TYR A 158 2.56 -15.50 6.14
C TYR A 158 3.42 -16.02 4.98
N GLY A 159 4.44 -16.84 5.25
CA GLY A 159 5.30 -17.40 4.21
C GLY A 159 6.16 -16.35 3.48
N LEU A 160 6.40 -15.20 4.12
CA LEU A 160 7.33 -14.16 3.64
C LEU A 160 8.76 -14.71 3.69
N LYS A 161 9.52 -14.52 2.62
CA LYS A 161 10.80 -15.22 2.39
C LYS A 161 11.95 -14.69 3.22
N ASP A 162 11.94 -13.40 3.50
CA ASP A 162 13.04 -12.70 4.16
C ASP A 162 12.52 -11.44 4.88
N ASP A 163 13.42 -10.76 5.57
CA ASP A 163 13.10 -9.56 6.34
C ASP A 163 12.73 -8.36 5.45
N THR A 164 13.12 -8.37 4.15
CA THR A 164 12.66 -7.34 3.19
C THR A 164 11.17 -7.51 2.95
N GLU A 165 10.71 -8.74 2.69
CA GLU A 165 9.27 -9.01 2.47
C GLU A 165 8.42 -8.71 3.73
N LYS A 166 8.94 -9.02 4.94
CA LYS A 166 8.30 -8.62 6.21
C LYS A 166 8.23 -7.11 6.38
N GLY A 167 9.34 -6.43 6.11
CA GLY A 167 9.42 -4.97 6.14
C GLY A 167 8.46 -4.31 5.15
N ILE A 168 8.28 -4.88 3.96
CA ILE A 168 7.31 -4.40 2.97
C ILE A 168 5.88 -4.47 3.53
N LEU A 169 5.44 -5.62 4.03
CA LEU A 169 4.08 -5.77 4.58
C LEU A 169 3.84 -4.75 5.70
N PHE A 170 4.77 -4.67 6.66
CA PHE A 170 4.68 -3.73 7.77
C PHE A 170 4.59 -2.27 7.28
N LEU A 171 5.53 -1.84 6.43
CA LEU A 171 5.63 -0.44 6.01
C LEU A 171 4.48 0.01 5.10
N GLU A 172 3.99 -0.86 4.20
CA GLU A 172 2.79 -0.56 3.38
C GLU A 172 1.53 -0.44 4.25
N GLY A 173 1.41 -1.26 5.30
CA GLY A 173 0.36 -1.12 6.30
C GLY A 173 0.45 0.22 7.04
N MET A 174 1.64 0.54 7.55
CA MET A 174 1.87 1.79 8.27
C MET A 174 1.70 3.05 7.41
N ASP A 175 1.93 2.99 6.11
CA ASP A 175 1.61 4.09 5.19
C ASP A 175 0.10 4.38 5.19
N THR A 176 -0.73 3.34 5.02
CA THR A 176 -2.19 3.47 5.04
C THR A 176 -2.68 4.01 6.38
N PHE A 177 -2.25 3.40 7.47
CA PHE A 177 -2.62 3.82 8.82
C PHE A 177 -2.16 5.27 9.08
N GLY A 178 -0.90 5.57 8.80
CA GLY A 178 -0.33 6.92 8.91
C GLY A 178 -1.14 8.00 8.17
N MET A 179 -1.64 7.70 6.97
CA MET A 179 -2.50 8.63 6.21
C MET A 179 -3.82 8.96 6.92
N MET A 180 -4.40 8.04 7.70
CA MET A 180 -5.64 8.30 8.44
C MET A 180 -5.42 9.32 9.56
N ILE A 181 -4.35 9.15 10.35
CA ILE A 181 -3.97 10.14 11.37
C ILE A 181 -3.62 11.46 10.69
N TRP A 182 -2.82 11.41 9.63
CA TRP A 182 -2.40 12.62 8.91
C TRP A 182 -3.60 13.48 8.48
N GLY A 183 -4.69 12.87 8.03
CA GLY A 183 -5.93 13.58 7.67
C GLY A 183 -6.50 14.42 8.81
N PHE A 184 -6.63 13.84 10.01
CA PHE A 184 -7.11 14.55 11.19
C PHE A 184 -6.15 15.62 11.71
N MET A 185 -4.86 15.42 11.50
CA MET A 185 -3.82 16.32 11.99
C MET A 185 -3.55 17.50 11.05
N ASN A 186 -3.66 17.30 9.74
CA ASN A 186 -3.18 18.26 8.75
C ASN A 186 -4.28 18.83 7.85
N VAL A 187 -5.33 18.06 7.54
CA VAL A 187 -6.44 18.51 6.67
C VAL A 187 -7.51 19.23 7.48
N VAL A 188 -7.90 18.68 8.63
CA VAL A 188 -8.89 19.30 9.53
C VAL A 188 -8.25 20.49 10.26
N LYS A 189 -8.96 21.63 10.34
CA LYS A 189 -8.51 22.86 11.01
C LYS A 189 -9.54 23.34 12.05
N PRO A 190 -9.19 23.46 13.34
CA PRO A 190 -7.91 23.06 13.95
C PRO A 190 -7.69 21.52 13.92
N PRO A 191 -6.46 21.01 14.14
CA PRO A 191 -6.20 19.57 14.19
C PRO A 191 -7.13 18.85 15.17
N ASN A 192 -7.65 17.68 14.77
CA ASN A 192 -8.57 16.89 15.59
C ASN A 192 -7.85 15.73 16.29
N PHE A 193 -7.24 16.04 17.44
CA PHE A 193 -6.43 15.10 18.21
C PHE A 193 -7.22 13.93 18.79
N ASP A 194 -8.47 14.14 19.22
CA ASP A 194 -9.28 13.06 19.80
C ASP A 194 -9.67 12.04 18.73
N ARG A 195 -10.05 12.47 17.52
CA ARG A 195 -10.29 11.53 16.41
C ARG A 195 -9.02 10.84 15.94
N ALA A 196 -7.89 11.57 15.91
CA ALA A 196 -6.60 10.96 15.59
C ALA A 196 -6.22 9.86 16.60
N MET A 197 -6.41 10.11 17.90
CA MET A 197 -6.18 9.09 18.95
C MET A 197 -7.13 7.90 18.83
N GLY A 198 -8.42 8.13 18.60
CA GLY A 198 -9.36 7.02 18.40
C GLY A 198 -8.92 6.08 17.27
N VAL A 199 -8.46 6.65 16.15
CA VAL A 199 -7.92 5.85 15.04
C VAL A 199 -6.63 5.11 15.43
N ILE A 200 -5.74 5.72 16.23
CA ILE A 200 -4.52 5.06 16.73
C ILE A 200 -4.85 3.87 17.62
N GLU A 201 -5.86 4.01 18.49
CA GLU A 201 -6.34 2.94 19.38
C GLU A 201 -6.91 1.75 18.61
N ASP A 202 -7.40 1.99 17.38
CA ASP A 202 -7.92 0.98 16.46
C ASP A 202 -6.83 0.26 15.63
N TYR A 203 -5.55 0.53 15.83
CA TYR A 203 -4.47 -0.08 15.05
C TYR A 203 -4.17 -1.53 15.44
N PRO A 204 -3.74 -2.37 14.48
CA PRO A 204 -3.37 -3.74 14.77
C PRO A 204 -2.03 -3.82 15.51
N MET A 205 -1.83 -4.95 16.17
CA MET A 205 -0.51 -5.38 16.63
C MET A 205 0.27 -6.06 15.50
N PHE A 206 1.59 -6.07 15.64
CA PHE A 206 2.51 -6.83 14.80
C PHE A 206 3.35 -7.72 15.69
N ASN A 207 3.31 -9.04 15.46
CA ASN A 207 4.00 -10.03 16.28
C ASN A 207 3.72 -9.89 17.79
N ASN A 208 2.46 -9.65 18.17
CA ASN A 208 2.00 -9.38 19.55
C ASN A 208 2.59 -8.12 20.21
N GLN A 209 3.14 -7.20 19.42
CA GLN A 209 3.62 -5.92 19.90
C GLN A 209 2.81 -4.78 19.26
N PRO A 210 2.63 -3.65 19.97
CA PRO A 210 2.12 -2.44 19.36
C PRO A 210 2.96 -2.06 18.14
N TYR A 211 2.32 -1.55 17.10
CA TYR A 211 2.98 -1.24 15.82
C TYR A 211 4.25 -0.37 15.99
N TYR A 212 4.26 0.55 16.96
CA TYR A 212 5.38 1.45 17.19
C TYR A 212 6.63 0.75 17.75
N GLN A 213 6.51 -0.48 18.25
CA GLN A 213 7.64 -1.28 18.74
C GLN A 213 8.21 -2.23 17.68
N PHE A 214 7.69 -2.22 16.46
CA PHE A 214 8.27 -2.98 15.37
C PHE A 214 9.61 -2.38 14.93
N GLN A 215 10.69 -3.15 15.08
CA GLN A 215 12.08 -2.68 14.85
C GLN A 215 12.81 -3.45 13.74
N ASP A 216 12.20 -4.50 13.17
CA ASP A 216 12.81 -5.36 12.13
C ASP A 216 12.83 -4.65 10.74
N LEU A 217 13.50 -3.49 10.68
CA LEU A 217 13.57 -2.59 9.53
C LEU A 217 15.00 -2.47 8.97
N ASN A 218 15.92 -3.32 9.45
CA ASN A 218 17.28 -3.44 8.97
C ASN A 218 17.43 -4.43 7.79
N PHE A 219 16.57 -4.28 6.78
CA PHE A 219 16.63 -5.08 5.55
C PHE A 219 17.30 -4.31 4.39
N PRO A 220 17.78 -4.99 3.33
CA PRO A 220 18.34 -4.35 2.13
C PRO A 220 17.36 -3.41 1.42
N ASP A 221 17.83 -2.25 0.97
CA ASP A 221 16.99 -1.32 0.21
C ASP A 221 16.79 -1.77 -1.25
N PHE A 222 15.70 -1.33 -1.86
CA PHE A 222 15.42 -1.53 -3.28
C PHE A 222 14.73 -0.29 -3.86
N LYS A 223 14.70 -0.21 -5.20
CA LYS A 223 14.04 0.90 -5.90
C LYS A 223 12.60 0.54 -6.25
N LEU A 224 11.65 1.45 -6.02
CA LEU A 224 10.26 1.32 -6.46
C LEU A 224 9.78 2.52 -7.25
N THR A 225 8.76 2.28 -8.07
CA THR A 225 7.98 3.32 -8.73
C THR A 225 6.94 3.88 -7.75
N ILE A 226 7.16 5.10 -7.28
CA ILE A 226 6.24 5.85 -6.40
C ILE A 226 5.27 6.70 -7.22
N ASP A 227 5.83 7.43 -8.19
CA ASP A 227 5.11 8.23 -9.18
C ASP A 227 5.62 7.80 -10.55
N LYS A 228 4.72 7.35 -11.43
CA LYS A 228 5.06 6.91 -12.79
C LYS A 228 5.76 7.99 -13.64
N ARG A 229 5.68 9.26 -13.23
CA ARG A 229 6.30 10.42 -13.90
C ARG A 229 7.72 10.70 -13.42
N ARG A 230 8.19 9.97 -12.40
CA ARG A 230 9.51 10.19 -11.77
C ARG A 230 10.35 8.93 -11.87
N ALA A 231 11.66 9.10 -11.76
CA ALA A 231 12.58 7.98 -11.62
C ALA A 231 12.24 7.16 -10.37
N LYS A 232 12.55 5.86 -10.39
CA LYS A 232 12.38 5.01 -9.21
C LYS A 232 13.22 5.52 -8.05
N GLU A 233 12.66 5.52 -6.85
CA GLU A 233 13.31 6.01 -5.64
C GLU A 233 13.54 4.87 -4.63
N SER A 234 14.32 5.15 -3.58
CA SER A 234 14.57 4.22 -2.47
C SER A 234 13.29 3.92 -1.70
N PHE A 235 12.97 2.62 -1.56
CA PHE A 235 11.84 2.14 -0.78
C PHE A 235 11.98 2.52 0.68
N LYS A 236 13.13 2.21 1.29
CA LYS A 236 13.38 2.52 2.70
C LYS A 236 13.27 4.01 2.96
N LYS A 237 13.91 4.86 2.14
CA LYS A 237 13.83 6.31 2.31
C LYS A 237 12.39 6.79 2.25
N TYR A 238 11.62 6.34 1.28
CA TYR A 238 10.23 6.77 1.12
C TYR A 238 9.35 6.32 2.29
N GLN A 239 9.31 5.01 2.56
CA GLN A 239 8.39 4.45 3.55
C GLN A 239 8.80 4.70 5.00
N LEU A 240 10.10 4.68 5.32
CA LEU A 240 10.53 4.98 6.69
C LEU A 240 10.22 6.42 7.08
N ASN A 241 10.33 7.39 6.15
CA ASN A 241 9.95 8.76 6.45
C ASN A 241 8.46 8.88 6.80
N LYS A 242 7.59 8.15 6.12
CA LYS A 242 6.15 8.12 6.44
C LYS A 242 5.87 7.45 7.78
N TYR A 243 6.54 6.34 8.06
CA TYR A 243 6.41 5.65 9.33
C TYR A 243 6.91 6.54 10.50
N LEU A 244 8.05 7.22 10.35
CA LEU A 244 8.54 8.19 11.32
C LEU A 244 7.53 9.32 11.55
N ASN A 245 6.91 9.87 10.50
CA ASN A 245 5.84 10.86 10.66
C ASN A 245 4.65 10.32 11.44
N THR A 246 4.27 9.05 11.20
CA THR A 246 3.19 8.38 11.93
C THR A 246 3.49 8.28 13.43
N LEU A 247 4.73 7.91 13.78
CA LEU A 247 5.20 7.87 15.17
C LEU A 247 5.20 9.26 15.81
N LEU A 248 5.63 10.29 15.08
CA LEU A 248 5.61 11.67 15.56
C LEU A 248 4.18 12.17 15.78
N TYR A 249 3.24 11.86 14.88
CA TYR A 249 1.83 12.22 15.09
C TYR A 249 1.24 11.52 16.30
N HIS A 250 1.49 10.23 16.50
CA HIS A 250 1.06 9.51 17.71
C HIS A 250 1.62 10.17 18.98
N SER A 251 2.93 10.41 19.01
CA SER A 251 3.58 11.11 20.14
C SER A 251 2.98 12.49 20.40
N TYR A 252 2.66 13.25 19.35
CA TYR A 252 2.07 14.58 19.49
C TYR A 252 0.62 14.52 20.00
N CYS A 253 -0.17 13.55 19.55
CA CYS A 253 -1.53 13.34 20.04
C CYS A 253 -1.55 12.97 21.52
N LEU A 254 -0.64 12.08 21.96
CA LEU A 254 -0.45 11.80 23.38
C LEU A 254 -0.10 13.07 24.15
N GLY A 255 0.84 13.88 23.64
CA GLY A 255 1.30 15.12 24.29
C GLY A 255 0.22 16.18 24.57
N GLN A 256 -0.96 16.09 23.94
CA GLN A 256 -2.08 17.01 24.23
C GLN A 256 -2.74 16.73 25.59
N LYS A 257 -2.61 15.51 26.14
CA LYS A 257 -3.20 15.12 27.43
C LYS A 257 -2.10 15.06 28.49
N LYS A 258 -2.18 15.87 29.57
CA LYS A 258 -1.15 15.89 30.64
C LYS A 258 -0.89 14.51 31.32
N LYS A 259 -1.83 13.56 31.19
CA LYS A 259 -1.80 12.24 31.85
C LYS A 259 -1.07 11.15 31.07
N THR A 260 -0.65 11.39 29.83
CA THR A 260 -0.12 10.36 28.90
C THR A 260 1.40 10.45 28.70
N LYS A 261 2.12 11.24 29.52
CA LYS A 261 3.57 11.46 29.38
C LYS A 261 4.37 10.14 29.33
N LYS A 262 3.95 9.13 30.10
CA LYS A 262 4.57 7.80 30.11
C LYS A 262 4.36 7.07 28.77
N GLU A 263 3.15 7.10 28.22
CA GLU A 263 2.83 6.49 26.92
C GLU A 263 3.59 7.19 25.79
N GLN A 264 3.68 8.53 25.85
CA GLN A 264 4.46 9.32 24.90
C GLN A 264 5.94 8.89 24.93
N GLN A 265 6.51 8.73 26.12
CA GLN A 265 7.88 8.21 26.27
C GLN A 265 8.03 6.79 25.74
N GLN A 266 7.04 5.92 25.94
CA GLN A 266 7.05 4.55 25.40
C GLN A 266 7.06 4.54 23.86
N VAL A 267 6.28 5.40 23.21
CA VAL A 267 6.31 5.55 21.74
C VAL A 267 7.68 6.04 21.27
N MET A 268 8.23 7.07 21.92
CA MET A 268 9.50 7.67 21.50
C MET A 268 10.70 6.76 21.74
N LEU A 269 10.76 6.08 22.89
CA LEU A 269 11.88 5.23 23.29
C LEU A 269 11.77 3.80 22.75
N GLY A 270 10.55 3.27 22.65
CA GLY A 270 10.29 1.92 22.17
C GLY A 270 10.27 1.78 20.64
N SER A 271 10.19 2.89 19.91
CA SER A 271 10.19 2.88 18.45
C SER A 271 11.57 3.09 17.84
N ILE A 272 11.64 2.91 16.52
CA ILE A 272 12.86 3.20 15.74
C ILE A 272 13.33 4.65 15.86
N ILE A 273 12.56 5.58 16.41
CA ILE A 273 13.02 6.95 16.67
C ILE A 273 14.21 6.95 17.63
N SER A 274 14.18 6.10 18.66
CA SER A 274 15.27 6.01 19.65
C SER A 274 16.58 5.55 19.01
N THR A 275 16.50 4.63 18.04
CA THR A 275 17.64 4.17 17.24
C THR A 275 18.03 5.17 16.14
N SER A 276 17.04 5.87 15.57
CA SER A 276 17.21 6.82 14.46
C SER A 276 17.72 8.20 14.89
N LEU A 277 17.74 8.50 16.19
CA LEU A 277 18.32 9.74 16.75
C LEU A 277 19.78 9.95 16.31
N ILE A 278 20.49 8.89 15.89
CA ILE A 278 21.87 9.00 15.37
C ILE A 278 21.90 9.37 13.87
N ILE A 279 20.85 9.09 13.08
CA ILE A 279 20.87 9.24 11.61
C ILE A 279 20.01 10.43 11.11
N ASN A 280 18.94 10.84 11.82
CA ASN A 280 17.91 11.73 11.27
C ASN A 280 17.71 13.10 11.96
N ILE A 281 18.53 13.49 12.94
CA ILE A 281 18.47 14.84 13.56
C ILE A 281 18.59 15.96 12.51
N ARG A 282 19.21 15.71 11.35
CA ARG A 282 19.29 16.68 10.24
C ARG A 282 17.98 16.88 9.46
N ILE A 283 17.12 15.86 9.34
CA ILE A 283 15.89 15.92 8.53
C ILE A 283 14.70 16.41 9.36
N ILE A 284 14.58 15.94 10.61
CA ILE A 284 13.49 16.35 11.51
C ILE A 284 13.56 17.86 11.79
N ARG A 285 14.76 18.40 12.02
CA ARG A 285 14.99 19.82 12.31
C ARG A 285 14.53 20.75 11.18
N MET A 286 14.68 20.36 9.91
CA MET A 286 14.22 21.16 8.76
C MET A 286 12.69 21.16 8.63
N SER A 287 12.03 20.03 8.90
CA SER A 287 10.57 19.94 8.80
C SER A 287 9.86 20.63 9.97
N SER A 288 10.41 20.53 11.18
CA SER A 288 9.89 21.18 12.37
C SER A 288 10.07 22.70 12.30
N GLU A 289 11.27 23.21 12.00
CA GLU A 289 11.51 24.67 11.97
C GLU A 289 10.66 25.36 10.88
N THR A 290 10.40 24.70 9.74
CA THR A 290 9.55 25.25 8.67
C THR A 290 8.06 25.21 9.02
N TYR A 291 7.59 24.19 9.76
CA TYR A 291 6.22 24.13 10.26
C TYR A 291 5.99 25.13 11.41
N PHE A 292 6.93 25.24 12.34
CA PHE A 292 6.80 26.09 13.53
C PHE A 292 6.90 27.59 13.22
N LYS A 293 7.74 28.00 12.24
CA LYS A 293 7.77 29.40 11.79
C LYS A 293 6.47 29.86 11.14
N ARG A 294 5.70 28.96 10.51
CA ARG A 294 4.43 29.31 9.83
C ARG A 294 3.26 29.48 10.78
N GLU A 295 3.26 28.79 11.91
CA GLU A 295 2.20 28.89 12.93
C GLU A 295 2.41 30.10 13.85
N SER A 296 3.65 30.42 14.25
CA SER A 296 3.94 31.61 15.07
C SER A 296 3.59 32.93 14.35
N ILE A 297 3.88 33.02 13.05
CA ILE A 297 3.54 34.19 12.23
C ILE A 297 2.02 34.37 12.06
N LYS A 298 1.24 33.28 12.05
CA LYS A 298 -0.22 33.34 11.94
C LYS A 298 -0.92 33.73 13.25
N GLN A 299 -0.35 33.38 14.40
CA GLN A 299 -0.90 33.79 15.71
C GLN A 299 -0.60 35.26 16.03
N GLU A 300 0.49 35.82 15.51
CA GLU A 300 0.80 37.25 15.66
C GLU A 300 -0.07 38.13 14.74
N SER A 301 -0.44 37.67 13.55
CA SER A 301 -1.28 38.44 12.59
C SER A 301 -2.78 38.45 12.90
N VAL A 302 -3.24 37.65 13.87
CA VAL A 302 -4.66 37.61 14.31
C VAL A 302 -4.85 38.42 15.60
N ASN A 303 -3.76 38.77 16.29
CA ASN A 303 -3.76 39.58 17.51
C ASN A 303 -3.21 41.01 17.29
N SER A 304 -3.07 41.45 16.03
CA SER A 304 -2.66 42.80 15.62
C SER A 304 -3.79 43.54 14.92
#